data_AF-C9Y8H9-F1
#
_entry.id   AF-C9Y8H9-F1
#
_cell.length_a   1.000
_cell.length_b   1.000
_cell.length_c   1.000
_cell.angle_alpha   90.00
_cell.angle_beta   90.00
_cell.angle_gamma   90.00
#
_symmetry.space_group_name_H-M   'P 1'
#
loop_
_entity.id
_entity.type
_entity.pdbx_description
1 polymer ?
#
loop_
_entity_poly.entity_id
_entity_poly.type
_entity_poly.pdbx_seq_one_letter_code
_entity_poly.pdbx_strand_id
1 'polypeptide(L)'
;MTFLRLPRELVVALGWPLEWEACMRHYAGLSRDEIRRLFAAFCDARPAGGKFAHRATDAPAQSSPSMKWVNPPVAFMLHAGVPRLLEAGVYLPGLQPRPVPATEESVRIGLEAYPGLIARSILGNRSYKSDDKAKQTPDRLIARKDLLNALETGQTRWDVRLKLSHAQRDALVDDASGDSLDAVLCLFLAAWAEVQHQQGHLLYGLPQDMDPLEGWIVSA
;
A
#
# COMPACT_ATOMS: atom_id res chain seq x y z
N MET A 1 -0.78 -6.19 1.28
CA MET A 1 -0.33 -4.79 1.20
C MET A 1 1.08 -4.76 0.64
N THR A 2 1.30 -4.04 -0.45
CA THR A 2 2.63 -3.92 -1.05
C THR A 2 3.07 -2.48 -0.93
N PHE A 3 4.14 -2.23 -0.17
CA PHE A 3 4.81 -0.94 -0.19
C PHE A 3 5.81 -0.96 -1.32
N LEU A 4 5.74 0.06 -2.17
CA LEU A 4 6.49 0.06 -3.40
C LEU A 4 7.77 0.89 -3.29
N ARG A 5 7.86 1.83 -2.35
CA ARG A 5 8.86 2.93 -2.38
C ARG A 5 9.42 3.30 -1.00
N LEU A 6 10.61 3.90 -0.97
CA LEU A 6 11.23 4.49 0.23
C LEU A 6 11.00 6.01 0.27
N PRO A 7 11.05 6.67 1.45
CA PRO A 7 10.95 8.12 1.54
C PRO A 7 12.17 8.80 0.88
N ARG A 8 11.94 9.87 0.11
CA ARG A 8 13.00 10.64 -0.57
C ARG A 8 14.04 11.13 0.42
N GLU A 9 13.60 11.63 1.57
CA GLU A 9 14.49 12.15 2.62
C GLU A 9 15.54 11.10 3.04
N LEU A 10 15.13 9.84 3.18
CA LEU A 10 16.02 8.73 3.51
C LEU A 10 16.98 8.42 2.36
N VAL A 11 16.46 8.34 1.13
CA VAL A 11 17.26 8.04 -0.07
C VAL A 11 18.35 9.10 -0.28
N VAL A 12 17.99 10.38 -0.13
CA VAL A 12 18.92 11.52 -0.22
C VAL A 12 19.98 11.44 0.87
N ALA A 13 19.58 11.22 2.14
CA ALA A 13 20.52 11.16 3.25
C ALA A 13 21.52 10.01 3.15
N LEU A 14 21.13 8.89 2.55
CA LEU A 14 22.01 7.73 2.32
C LEU A 14 22.84 7.85 1.03
N GLY A 15 22.66 8.92 0.24
CA GLY A 15 23.36 9.11 -1.03
C GLY A 15 23.01 8.06 -2.08
N TRP A 16 21.78 7.53 -2.04
CA TRP A 16 21.32 6.51 -2.98
C TRP A 16 20.81 7.13 -4.29
N PRO A 17 20.68 6.34 -5.38
CA PRO A 17 20.13 6.84 -6.63
C PRO A 17 18.73 7.45 -6.45
N LEU A 18 18.46 8.57 -7.12
CA LEU A 18 17.17 9.28 -7.04
C LEU A 18 16.17 8.86 -8.12
N GLU A 19 16.61 8.11 -9.12
CA GLU A 19 15.74 7.42 -10.06
C GLU A 19 15.19 6.16 -9.39
N TRP A 20 13.87 5.98 -9.44
CA TRP A 20 13.19 4.97 -8.65
C TRP A 20 13.74 3.55 -8.88
N GLU A 21 13.84 3.11 -10.14
CA GLU A 21 14.25 1.75 -10.44
C GLU A 21 15.72 1.50 -10.03
N ALA A 22 16.59 2.48 -10.28
CA ALA A 22 17.98 2.42 -9.84
C ALA A 22 18.09 2.34 -8.30
N CYS A 23 17.27 3.12 -7.58
CA CYS A 23 17.19 3.08 -6.13
C CYS A 23 16.77 1.70 -5.62
N MET A 24 15.77 1.07 -6.24
CA MET A 24 15.28 -0.24 -5.80
C MET A 24 16.25 -1.37 -6.13
N ARG A 25 16.94 -1.30 -7.27
CA ARG A 25 18.00 -2.26 -7.61
C ARG A 25 19.17 -2.16 -6.64
N HIS A 26 19.57 -0.94 -6.26
CA HIS A 26 20.54 -0.72 -5.20
C HIS A 26 20.06 -1.29 -3.86
N TYR A 27 18.82 -0.97 -3.47
CA TYR A 27 18.22 -1.44 -2.24
C TYR A 27 18.12 -2.97 -2.16
N ALA A 28 17.79 -3.63 -3.27
CA ALA A 28 17.70 -5.09 -3.38
C ALA A 28 19.05 -5.79 -3.15
N GLY A 29 20.16 -5.12 -3.47
CA GLY A 29 21.51 -5.63 -3.26
C GLY A 29 21.96 -5.66 -1.79
N LEU A 30 21.22 -5.02 -0.88
CA LEU A 30 21.55 -4.97 0.54
C LEU A 30 20.97 -6.17 1.30
N SER A 31 21.70 -6.66 2.29
CA SER A 31 21.17 -7.60 3.27
C SER A 31 20.19 -6.93 4.25
N ARG A 32 19.31 -7.71 4.88
CA ARG A 32 18.40 -7.18 5.92
C ARG A 32 19.14 -6.53 7.10
N ASP A 33 20.33 -7.05 7.44
CA ASP A 33 21.14 -6.47 8.51
C ASP A 33 21.75 -5.12 8.11
N GLU A 34 22.21 -4.98 6.87
CA GLU A 34 22.68 -3.69 6.35
C GLU A 34 21.54 -2.67 6.31
N ILE A 35 20.36 -3.06 5.82
CA ILE A 35 19.16 -2.21 5.80
C ILE A 35 18.84 -1.72 7.21
N ARG A 36 18.74 -2.65 8.17
CA ARG A 36 18.46 -2.31 9.56
C ARG A 36 19.50 -1.35 10.14
N ARG A 37 20.78 -1.62 9.90
CA ARG A 37 21.89 -0.78 10.39
C ARG A 37 21.83 0.64 9.81
N LEU A 38 21.65 0.77 8.50
CA LEU A 38 21.58 2.06 7.81
C LEU A 38 20.36 2.86 8.26
N PHE A 39 19.19 2.22 8.36
CA PHE A 39 17.97 2.90 8.75
C PHE A 39 17.97 3.28 10.23
N ALA A 40 18.55 2.44 11.11
CA ALA A 40 18.78 2.79 12.50
C ALA A 40 19.71 4.00 12.64
N ALA A 41 20.85 3.99 11.96
CA ALA A 41 21.79 5.12 11.97
C ALA A 41 21.15 6.42 11.46
N PHE A 42 20.33 6.35 10.42
CA PHE A 42 19.54 7.49 9.96
C PHE A 42 18.57 7.99 11.04
N CYS A 43 17.83 7.09 11.70
CA CYS A 43 16.90 7.46 12.76
C CYS A 43 17.60 8.06 13.98
N ASP A 44 18.77 7.55 14.36
CA ASP A 44 19.53 7.99 15.53
C ASP A 44 20.14 9.38 15.35
N ALA A 45 20.38 9.81 14.11
CA ALA A 45 20.86 11.15 13.78
C ALA A 45 19.76 12.24 13.78
N ARG A 46 18.49 11.87 13.97
CA ARG A 46 17.35 12.79 13.84
C ARG A 46 16.93 13.43 15.16
N PRO A 47 16.38 14.66 15.13
CA PRO A 47 15.76 15.28 16.30
C PRO A 47 14.62 14.44 16.88
N ALA A 48 14.38 14.61 18.18
CA ALA A 48 13.22 14.03 18.85
C ALA A 48 11.91 14.48 18.17
N GLY A 49 10.95 13.56 18.04
CA GLY A 49 9.63 13.83 17.42
C GLY A 49 9.53 13.49 15.93
N GLY A 50 10.63 13.19 15.24
CA GLY A 50 10.64 12.85 13.82
C GLY A 50 11.47 11.62 13.50
N LYS A 51 11.32 10.52 14.26
CA LYS A 51 12.23 9.35 14.16
C LYS A 51 12.30 8.74 12.76
N PHE A 52 11.17 8.58 12.07
CA PHE A 52 11.12 8.03 10.72
C PHE A 52 10.91 9.15 9.69
N ALA A 53 11.49 8.99 8.51
CA ALA A 53 11.08 9.72 7.33
C ALA A 53 9.77 9.15 6.79
N HIS A 54 8.94 10.03 6.22
CA HIS A 54 7.64 9.70 5.67
C HIS A 54 7.57 10.15 4.21
N ARG A 55 6.86 9.40 3.38
CA ARG A 55 6.48 9.84 2.03
C ARG A 55 5.34 10.83 2.11
N ALA A 56 5.19 11.68 1.11
CA ALA A 56 4.06 12.61 1.01
C ALA A 56 2.70 11.88 1.10
N THR A 57 2.58 10.69 0.52
CA THR A 57 1.36 9.87 0.55
C THR A 57 1.03 9.26 1.92
N ASP A 58 1.99 9.15 2.84
CA ASP A 58 1.78 8.41 4.07
C ASP A 58 0.82 9.14 5.03
N ALA A 59 0.82 10.47 5.03
CA ALA A 59 -0.07 11.29 5.83
C ALA A 59 -1.55 11.20 5.40
N PRO A 60 -1.92 11.44 4.12
CA PRO A 60 -3.32 11.30 3.69
C PRO A 60 -3.85 9.86 3.79
N ALA A 61 -3.00 8.84 3.57
CA ALA A 61 -3.38 7.44 3.79
C ALA A 61 -3.40 7.03 5.27
N GLN A 62 -2.75 7.83 6.13
CA GLN A 62 -2.31 7.49 7.48
C GLN A 62 -1.75 6.05 7.56
N SER A 63 -0.77 5.80 6.68
CA SER A 63 -0.04 4.53 6.56
C SER A 63 1.18 4.51 7.50
N SER A 64 1.80 3.33 7.63
CA SER A 64 3.12 3.24 8.26
C SER A 64 4.21 3.68 7.27
N PRO A 65 5.26 4.39 7.74
CA PRO A 65 6.37 4.77 6.87
C PRO A 65 7.06 3.54 6.31
N SER A 66 7.42 3.57 5.04
CA SER A 66 7.96 2.39 4.36
C SER A 66 9.35 1.97 4.84
N MET A 67 10.06 2.87 5.51
CA MET A 67 11.35 2.56 6.13
C MET A 67 11.23 1.80 7.46
N LYS A 68 10.02 1.58 8.01
CA LYS A 68 9.86 0.89 9.29
C LYS A 68 10.26 -0.59 9.15
N TRP A 69 11.16 -1.08 10.01
CA TRP A 69 11.63 -2.48 9.98
C TRP A 69 11.07 -3.35 11.11
N VAL A 70 10.12 -2.82 11.91
CA VAL A 70 9.52 -3.51 13.05
C VAL A 70 8.03 -3.19 13.16
N ASN A 71 7.19 -4.23 13.23
CA ASN A 71 5.77 -4.21 13.59
C ASN A 71 4.93 -3.09 12.93
N PRO A 72 4.58 -3.20 11.63
CA PRO A 72 5.03 -4.22 10.67
C PRO A 72 6.43 -3.89 10.07
N PRO A 73 7.19 -4.91 9.62
CA PRO A 73 8.53 -4.71 9.06
C PRO A 73 8.47 -4.30 7.57
N VAL A 74 7.86 -3.15 7.30
CA VAL A 74 7.60 -2.65 5.95
C VAL A 74 8.84 -2.61 5.07
N ALA A 75 9.98 -2.16 5.59
CA ALA A 75 11.24 -2.13 4.86
C ALA A 75 11.58 -3.51 4.27
N PHE A 76 11.43 -4.57 5.07
CA PHE A 76 11.70 -5.94 4.61
C PHE A 76 10.62 -6.49 3.68
N MET A 77 9.37 -6.04 3.82
CA MET A 77 8.30 -6.38 2.88
C MET A 77 8.58 -5.78 1.50
N LEU A 78 9.00 -4.51 1.46
CA LEU A 78 9.40 -3.80 0.25
C LEU A 78 10.64 -4.45 -0.38
N HIS A 79 11.66 -4.76 0.42
CA HIS A 79 12.88 -5.46 -0.02
C HIS A 79 12.58 -6.83 -0.64
N ALA A 80 11.61 -7.56 -0.09
CA ALA A 80 11.19 -8.86 -0.61
C ALA A 80 10.27 -8.75 -1.84
N GLY A 81 9.43 -7.71 -1.92
CA GLY A 81 8.37 -7.59 -2.91
C GLY A 81 8.82 -6.93 -4.21
N VAL A 82 9.47 -5.77 -4.11
CA VAL A 82 9.78 -4.93 -5.28
C VAL A 82 10.68 -5.61 -6.31
N PRO A 83 11.76 -6.32 -5.93
CA PRO A 83 12.60 -7.01 -6.92
C PRO A 83 11.82 -8.01 -7.76
N ARG A 84 10.89 -8.75 -7.14
CA ARG A 84 10.05 -9.73 -7.84
C ARG A 84 9.05 -9.08 -8.79
N LEU A 85 8.55 -7.88 -8.47
CA LEU A 85 7.68 -7.12 -9.37
C LEU A 85 8.47 -6.63 -10.60
N LEU A 86 9.71 -6.18 -10.40
CA LEU A 86 10.61 -5.79 -11.49
C LEU A 86 10.93 -6.98 -12.40
N GLU A 87 11.27 -8.15 -11.83
CA GLU A 87 11.52 -9.38 -12.58
C GLU A 87 10.28 -9.86 -13.35
N ALA A 88 9.08 -9.67 -12.78
CA ALA A 88 7.82 -10.04 -13.42
C ALA A 88 7.37 -9.06 -14.52
N GLY A 89 8.14 -7.99 -14.78
CA GLY A 89 7.84 -6.97 -15.78
C GLY A 89 6.59 -6.14 -15.44
N VAL A 90 6.31 -5.95 -14.15
CA VAL A 90 5.17 -5.14 -13.71
C VAL A 90 5.49 -3.66 -13.90
N TYR A 91 4.65 -2.96 -14.66
CA TYR A 91 4.68 -1.52 -14.79
C TYR A 91 4.03 -0.85 -13.58
N LEU A 92 4.73 0.10 -12.99
CA LEU A 92 4.27 0.88 -11.83
C LEU A 92 4.03 2.33 -12.25
N PRO A 93 2.78 2.74 -12.52
CA PRO A 93 2.44 4.05 -13.06
C PRO A 93 3.07 5.21 -12.28
N GLY A 94 3.64 6.17 -13.02
CA GLY A 94 4.30 7.39 -12.52
C GLY A 94 5.62 7.18 -11.77
N LEU A 95 6.07 5.93 -11.62
CA LEU A 95 7.37 5.58 -11.01
C LEU A 95 8.37 5.05 -12.04
N GLN A 96 7.85 4.67 -13.20
CA GLN A 96 8.60 4.26 -14.38
C GLN A 96 8.08 5.02 -15.59
N PRO A 97 8.92 5.25 -16.62
CA PRO A 97 8.42 5.66 -17.92
C PRO A 97 7.39 4.65 -18.41
N ARG A 98 6.29 5.14 -19.01
CA ARG A 98 5.27 4.26 -19.59
C ARG A 98 5.96 3.37 -20.64
N PRO A 99 5.81 2.03 -20.56
CA PRO A 99 6.31 1.15 -21.60
C PRO A 99 5.70 1.56 -22.95
N VAL A 100 6.44 1.44 -24.04
CA VAL A 100 5.88 1.54 -25.40
C VAL A 100 5.44 0.13 -25.77
N PRO A 101 4.15 -0.23 -25.66
CA PRO A 101 3.73 -1.58 -25.97
C PRO A 101 3.62 -1.78 -27.49
N ALA A 102 3.76 -3.02 -27.95
CA ALA A 102 3.30 -3.42 -29.29
C ALA A 102 1.76 -3.41 -29.39
N THR A 103 1.06 -3.61 -28.27
CA THR A 103 -0.41 -3.55 -28.09
C THR A 103 -0.73 -3.23 -26.62
N GLU A 104 -1.68 -2.32 -26.33
CA GLU A 104 -2.02 -1.91 -24.94
C GLU A 104 -2.42 -3.08 -24.00
N GLU A 105 -2.88 -4.21 -24.55
CA GLU A 105 -3.39 -5.37 -23.82
C GLU A 105 -2.32 -6.22 -23.10
N SER A 106 -1.02 -5.93 -23.24
CA SER A 106 0.05 -6.81 -22.72
C SER A 106 0.80 -6.29 -21.49
N VAL A 107 0.42 -5.15 -20.91
CA VAL A 107 1.17 -4.54 -19.78
C VAL A 107 0.57 -4.96 -18.44
N ARG A 108 1.37 -5.60 -17.57
CA ARG A 108 0.98 -5.89 -16.18
C ARG A 108 1.12 -4.64 -15.35
N ILE A 109 0.03 -4.17 -14.75
CA ILE A 109 0.02 -2.95 -13.93
C ILE A 109 0.11 -3.31 -12.44
N GLY A 110 0.94 -2.59 -11.70
CA GLY A 110 1.00 -2.68 -10.24
C GLY A 110 0.71 -1.34 -9.59
N LEU A 111 -0.13 -1.36 -8.57
CA LEU A 111 -0.54 -0.19 -7.79
C LEU A 111 -0.31 -0.45 -6.31
N GLU A 112 0.09 0.59 -5.56
CA GLU A 112 0.20 0.52 -4.10
C GLU A 112 -1.17 0.76 -3.45
N ALA A 113 -1.71 -0.26 -2.78
CA ALA A 113 -2.99 -0.20 -2.08
C ALA A 113 -2.79 -0.38 -0.58
N TYR A 114 -3.49 0.45 0.23
CA TYR A 114 -3.49 0.35 1.69
C TYR A 114 -4.88 0.00 2.23
N PRO A 115 -5.14 -1.23 2.70
CA PRO A 115 -6.47 -1.62 3.18
C PRO A 115 -6.93 -0.80 4.40
N GLY A 116 -5.99 -0.36 5.23
CA GLY A 116 -6.28 0.50 6.39
C GLY A 116 -6.92 1.83 6.01
N LEU A 117 -6.66 2.34 4.81
CA LEU A 117 -7.24 3.58 4.28
C LEU A 117 -8.77 3.44 4.15
N ILE A 118 -9.25 2.38 3.49
CA ILE A 118 -10.69 2.13 3.36
C ILE A 118 -11.30 1.85 4.73
N ALA A 119 -10.71 0.91 5.48
CA ALA A 119 -11.27 0.49 6.75
C ALA A 119 -11.47 1.68 7.70
N ARG A 120 -10.49 2.60 7.77
CA ARG A 120 -10.58 3.77 8.63
C ARG A 120 -11.60 4.79 8.13
N SER A 121 -11.75 4.98 6.81
CA SER A 121 -12.76 5.88 6.27
C SER A 121 -14.19 5.49 6.65
N ILE A 122 -14.44 4.18 6.84
CA ILE A 122 -15.77 3.63 7.16
C ILE A 122 -15.94 3.42 8.67
N LEU A 123 -14.90 2.91 9.35
CA LEU A 123 -14.99 2.48 10.75
C LEU A 123 -14.44 3.49 11.76
N GLY A 124 -13.77 4.55 11.30
CA GLY A 124 -13.00 5.45 12.15
C GLY A 124 -11.89 4.69 12.89
N ASN A 125 -11.83 4.85 14.21
CA ASN A 125 -10.80 4.21 15.05
C ASN A 125 -11.13 2.76 15.45
N ARG A 126 -12.28 2.21 15.03
CA ARG A 126 -12.64 0.83 15.35
C ARG A 126 -11.76 -0.14 14.57
N SER A 127 -11.11 -1.06 15.29
CA SER A 127 -10.37 -2.16 14.68
C SER A 127 -11.33 -3.27 14.25
N TYR A 128 -11.11 -3.86 13.09
CA TYR A 128 -11.90 -4.99 12.58
C TYR A 128 -11.15 -6.33 12.63
N LYS A 129 -9.87 -6.33 13.00
CA LYS A 129 -9.01 -7.51 12.97
C LYS A 129 -7.98 -7.59 14.09
N SER A 130 -7.50 -8.78 14.38
CA SER A 130 -6.40 -9.02 15.31
C SER A 130 -5.82 -10.43 15.15
N ASP A 131 -4.49 -10.52 15.05
CA ASP A 131 -3.77 -11.80 15.07
C ASP A 131 -3.82 -12.47 16.45
N ASP A 132 -3.91 -11.67 17.52
CA ASP A 132 -4.10 -12.16 18.87
C ASP A 132 -5.53 -12.70 19.05
N LYS A 133 -5.64 -14.02 19.24
CA LYS A 133 -6.92 -14.72 19.46
C LYS A 133 -7.73 -14.15 20.62
N ALA A 134 -7.07 -13.70 21.71
CA ALA A 134 -7.76 -13.12 22.86
C ALA A 134 -8.45 -11.79 22.53
N LYS A 135 -8.03 -11.15 21.43
CA LYS A 135 -8.59 -9.90 20.92
C LYS A 135 -9.59 -10.13 19.79
N GLN A 136 -9.98 -11.36 19.45
CA GLN A 136 -11.00 -11.61 18.43
C GLN A 136 -12.40 -11.45 19.03
N THR A 137 -12.78 -10.20 19.30
CA THR A 137 -13.98 -9.83 20.05
C THR A 137 -15.23 -9.70 19.17
N PRO A 138 -16.44 -9.78 19.76
CA PRO A 138 -17.69 -9.45 19.07
C PRO A 138 -17.70 -8.07 18.41
N ASP A 139 -17.05 -7.06 19.01
CA ASP A 139 -16.95 -5.72 18.41
C ASP A 139 -16.17 -5.74 17.09
N ARG A 140 -15.10 -6.53 16.99
CA ARG A 140 -14.34 -6.68 15.74
C ARG A 140 -15.15 -7.43 14.68
N LEU A 141 -15.96 -8.41 15.10
CA LEU A 141 -16.90 -9.10 14.21
C LEU A 141 -17.95 -8.14 13.65
N ILE A 142 -18.53 -7.28 14.51
CA ILE A 142 -19.47 -6.22 14.09
C ILE A 142 -18.77 -5.26 13.12
N ALA A 143 -17.54 -4.82 13.44
CA ALA A 143 -16.79 -3.94 12.55
C ALA A 143 -16.52 -4.55 11.16
N ARG A 144 -16.25 -5.87 11.05
CA ARG A 144 -16.15 -6.55 9.74
C ARG A 144 -17.48 -6.53 8.98
N LYS A 145 -18.60 -6.78 9.67
CA LYS A 145 -19.95 -6.73 9.07
C LYS A 145 -20.31 -5.32 8.58
N ASP A 146 -20.04 -4.30 9.40
CA ASP A 146 -20.26 -2.88 9.03
C ASP A 146 -19.44 -2.50 7.80
N LEU A 147 -18.15 -2.90 7.78
CA LEU A 147 -17.26 -2.62 6.68
C LEU A 147 -17.76 -3.25 5.37
N LEU A 148 -18.12 -4.53 5.39
CA LEU A 148 -18.66 -5.21 4.21
C LEU A 148 -20.00 -4.62 3.76
N ASN A 149 -20.89 -4.27 4.70
CA ASN A 149 -22.17 -3.65 4.37
C ASN A 149 -21.97 -2.30 3.66
N ALA A 150 -21.05 -1.44 4.14
CA ALA A 150 -20.77 -0.17 3.49
C ALA A 150 -20.23 -0.36 2.07
N LEU A 151 -19.36 -1.34 1.85
CA LEU A 151 -18.78 -1.65 0.54
C LEU A 151 -19.80 -2.23 -0.45
N GLU A 152 -20.72 -3.09 0.00
CA GLU A 152 -21.77 -3.66 -0.85
C GLU A 152 -22.86 -2.65 -1.21
N THR A 153 -23.24 -1.80 -0.25
CA THR A 153 -24.26 -0.77 -0.47
C THR A 153 -23.72 0.45 -1.22
N GLY A 154 -22.40 0.59 -1.32
CA GLY A 154 -21.75 1.75 -1.95
C GLY A 154 -21.78 3.00 -1.09
N GLN A 155 -21.95 2.87 0.22
CA GLN A 155 -21.90 3.99 1.18
C GLN A 155 -20.46 4.39 1.46
N THR A 156 -19.72 4.72 0.40
CA THR A 156 -18.31 5.09 0.47
C THR A 156 -18.04 6.27 -0.45
N ARG A 157 -16.90 6.94 -0.30
CA ARG A 157 -16.48 8.00 -1.23
C ARG A 157 -15.99 7.49 -2.59
N TRP A 158 -15.80 6.17 -2.73
CA TRP A 158 -15.40 5.54 -3.98
C TRP A 158 -16.65 5.07 -4.70
N ASP A 159 -16.86 5.55 -5.92
CA ASP A 159 -18.04 5.23 -6.75
C ASP A 159 -17.96 3.82 -7.36
N VAL A 160 -17.64 2.83 -6.53
CA VAL A 160 -17.59 1.40 -6.87
C VAL A 160 -18.24 0.60 -5.75
N ARG A 161 -18.76 -0.59 -6.08
CA ARG A 161 -19.46 -1.47 -5.11
C ARG A 161 -18.89 -2.86 -5.12
N LEU A 162 -18.79 -3.44 -3.93
CA LEU A 162 -18.42 -4.83 -3.76
C LEU A 162 -19.65 -5.72 -3.98
N LYS A 163 -19.50 -6.78 -4.75
CA LYS A 163 -20.55 -7.80 -4.91
C LYS A 163 -20.01 -9.14 -4.44
N LEU A 164 -20.65 -9.71 -3.43
CA LEU A 164 -20.29 -11.00 -2.86
C LEU A 164 -21.47 -11.96 -2.95
N SER A 165 -21.17 -13.25 -3.03
CA SER A 165 -22.13 -14.28 -2.63
C SER A 165 -22.23 -14.34 -1.11
N HIS A 166 -23.32 -14.93 -0.59
CA HIS A 166 -23.47 -15.16 0.85
C HIS A 166 -22.28 -15.93 1.44
N ALA A 167 -21.82 -16.99 0.76
CA ALA A 167 -20.69 -17.79 1.21
C ALA A 167 -19.37 -16.98 1.27
N GLN A 168 -19.14 -16.08 0.31
CA GLN A 168 -17.96 -15.20 0.34
C GLN A 168 -18.06 -14.19 1.48
N ARG A 169 -19.25 -13.61 1.69
CA ARG A 169 -19.51 -12.69 2.79
C ARG A 169 -19.23 -13.34 4.14
N ASP A 170 -19.77 -14.54 4.36
CA ASP A 170 -19.57 -15.28 5.62
C ASP A 170 -18.08 -15.59 5.84
N ALA A 171 -17.39 -16.08 4.80
CA ALA A 171 -15.94 -16.34 4.88
C ALA A 171 -15.11 -15.10 5.28
N LEU A 172 -15.46 -13.92 4.76
CA LEU A 172 -14.78 -12.67 5.11
C LEU A 172 -15.11 -12.18 6.53
N VAL A 173 -16.34 -12.41 6.99
CA VAL A 173 -16.78 -12.05 8.35
C VAL A 173 -16.13 -12.97 9.40
N ASP A 174 -15.98 -14.25 9.08
CA ASP A 174 -15.45 -15.26 9.99
C ASP A 174 -13.91 -15.22 10.09
N ASP A 175 -13.23 -14.63 9.10
CA ASP A 175 -11.79 -14.38 9.16
C ASP A 175 -11.44 -13.26 10.17
N ALA A 176 -11.20 -13.66 11.41
CA ALA A 176 -10.84 -12.74 12.49
C ALA A 176 -9.43 -12.14 12.38
N SER A 177 -8.54 -12.76 11.59
CA SER A 177 -7.22 -12.20 11.25
C SER A 177 -7.37 -11.04 10.26
N GLY A 178 -8.43 -11.06 9.45
CA GLY A 178 -8.77 -10.03 8.48
C GLY A 178 -7.87 -10.02 7.24
N ASP A 179 -7.04 -11.04 7.02
CA ASP A 179 -6.16 -11.13 5.85
C ASP A 179 -6.94 -11.23 4.54
N SER A 180 -8.02 -12.01 4.54
CA SER A 180 -8.90 -12.14 3.38
C SER A 180 -9.62 -10.82 3.10
N LEU A 181 -10.02 -10.12 4.16
CA LEU A 181 -10.68 -8.82 4.04
C LEU A 181 -9.69 -7.75 3.55
N ASP A 182 -8.45 -7.73 4.04
CA ASP A 182 -7.37 -6.88 3.53
C ASP A 182 -7.18 -7.04 2.02
N ALA A 183 -7.18 -8.28 1.53
CA ALA A 183 -7.05 -8.58 0.11
C ALA A 183 -8.22 -8.03 -0.69
N VAL A 184 -9.46 -8.18 -0.19
CA VAL A 184 -10.66 -7.61 -0.81
C VAL A 184 -10.63 -6.08 -0.82
N LEU A 185 -10.15 -5.44 0.24
CA LEU A 185 -9.99 -3.98 0.28
C LEU A 185 -8.94 -3.50 -0.74
N CYS A 186 -7.85 -4.25 -0.92
CA CYS A 186 -6.88 -3.94 -1.97
C CYS A 186 -7.48 -4.13 -3.38
N LEU A 187 -8.27 -5.18 -3.59
CA LEU A 187 -9.02 -5.41 -4.84
C LEU A 187 -10.00 -4.27 -5.12
N PHE A 188 -10.71 -3.79 -4.09
CA PHE A 188 -11.64 -2.68 -4.21
C PHE A 188 -10.94 -1.39 -4.67
N LEU A 189 -9.76 -1.08 -4.12
CA LEU A 189 -8.94 0.04 -4.59
C LEU A 189 -8.46 -0.14 -6.03
N ALA A 190 -8.08 -1.36 -6.42
CA ALA A 190 -7.70 -1.66 -7.80
C ALA A 190 -8.88 -1.46 -8.77
N ALA A 191 -10.09 -1.89 -8.39
CA ALA A 191 -11.30 -1.67 -9.19
C ALA A 191 -11.63 -0.18 -9.33
N TRP A 192 -11.51 0.60 -8.25
CA TRP A 192 -11.67 2.06 -8.33
C TRP A 192 -10.63 2.70 -9.27
N ALA A 193 -9.36 2.30 -9.16
CA ALA A 193 -8.28 2.81 -9.99
C ALA A 193 -8.48 2.52 -11.48
N GLU A 194 -9.01 1.33 -11.80
CA GLU A 194 -9.41 0.96 -13.17
C GLU A 194 -10.55 1.85 -13.69
N VAL A 195 -11.57 2.13 -12.86
CA VAL A 195 -12.64 3.08 -13.24
C VAL A 195 -12.07 4.48 -13.53
N GLN A 196 -11.12 4.96 -12.72
CA GLN A 196 -10.45 6.24 -13.00
C GLN A 196 -9.71 6.20 -14.34
N HIS A 197 -9.03 5.09 -14.65
CA HIS A 197 -8.32 4.93 -15.91
C HIS A 197 -9.26 4.97 -17.12
N GLN A 198 -10.39 4.26 -17.05
CA GLN A 198 -11.43 4.27 -18.09
C GLN A 198 -12.04 5.67 -18.30
N GLN A 199 -12.01 6.53 -17.28
CA GLN A 199 -12.43 7.93 -17.36
C GLN A 199 -11.34 8.87 -17.90
N GLY A 200 -10.18 8.33 -18.30
CA GLY A 200 -9.08 9.09 -18.92
C GLY A 200 -7.93 9.45 -17.97
N HIS A 201 -7.96 9.00 -16.71
CA HIS A 201 -6.82 9.22 -15.80
C HIS A 201 -5.68 8.25 -16.15
N LEU A 202 -4.66 8.77 -16.85
CA LEU A 202 -3.52 7.97 -17.32
C LEU A 202 -2.74 7.26 -16.22
N LEU A 203 -2.76 7.80 -15.00
CA LEU A 203 -2.10 7.21 -13.83
C LEU A 203 -3.09 6.51 -12.88
N TYR A 204 -4.21 5.99 -13.39
CA TYR A 204 -5.17 5.19 -12.59
C TYR A 204 -5.69 5.93 -11.34
N GLY A 205 -5.88 7.26 -11.45
CA GLY A 205 -6.33 8.11 -10.35
C GLY A 205 -5.23 8.59 -9.39
N LEU A 206 -3.95 8.28 -9.64
CA LEU A 206 -2.84 8.85 -8.87
C LEU A 206 -2.62 10.33 -9.24
N PRO A 207 -2.10 11.17 -8.30
CA PRO A 207 -1.78 12.57 -8.58
C PRO A 207 -0.72 12.70 -9.68
N GLN A 208 -0.90 13.67 -10.58
CA GLN A 208 0.04 13.91 -11.69
C GLN A 208 1.36 14.55 -11.24
N ASP A 209 1.31 15.26 -10.12
CA ASP A 209 2.42 15.95 -9.47
C ASP A 209 3.07 15.12 -8.35
N MET A 210 2.70 13.83 -8.23
CA MET A 210 3.33 12.96 -7.24
C MET A 210 4.82 12.81 -7.51
N ASP A 211 5.58 12.64 -6.44
CA ASP A 211 7.01 12.41 -6.52
C ASP A 211 7.31 11.07 -7.20
N PRO A 212 8.03 11.03 -8.34
CA PRO A 212 8.32 9.78 -9.06
C PRO A 212 9.26 8.83 -8.31
N LEU A 213 9.91 9.28 -7.23
CA LEU A 213 10.70 8.44 -6.33
C LEU A 213 9.84 7.79 -5.22
N GLU A 214 8.86 8.54 -4.69
CA GLU A 214 8.04 8.11 -3.54
C GLU A 214 6.72 7.43 -3.94
N GLY A 215 6.17 7.79 -5.10
CA GLY A 215 4.87 7.34 -5.59
C GLY A 215 3.70 7.78 -4.71
N TRP A 216 2.56 7.13 -4.91
CA TRP A 216 1.33 7.43 -4.17
C TRP A 216 0.53 6.15 -3.88
N ILE A 217 -0.12 6.11 -2.72
CA ILE A 217 -1.08 5.07 -2.36
C ILE A 217 -2.40 5.40 -3.07
N VAL A 218 -2.97 4.42 -3.77
CA VAL A 218 -4.22 4.61 -4.53
C VAL A 218 -5.30 5.21 -3.62
N SER A 219 -5.88 6.33 -4.08
CA SER A 219 -6.94 7.09 -3.43
C SER A 219 -6.61 7.79 -2.10
N ALA A 220 -5.34 7.85 -1.70
CA ALA A 220 -4.92 8.66 -0.55
C ALA A 220 -5.20 10.14 -0.78
#